data_AF-A0A920IBC1-F1
#
_entry.id   AF-A0A920IBC1-F1
#
_cell.length_a   1.000
_cell.length_b   1.000
_cell.length_c   1.000
_cell.angle_alpha   90.00
_cell.angle_beta   90.00
_cell.angle_gamma   90.00
#
_symmetry.space_group_name_H-M   'P 1'
#
loop_
_entity.id
_entity.type
_entity.pdbx_description
1 polymer ?
#
loop_
_entity_poly.entity_id
_entity_poly.type
_entity_poly.pdbx_seq_one_letter_code
_entity_poly.pdbx_strand_id
1 'polypeptide(L)' 'MRKLVSEYLKKNEIKIEVDLNCGTFVSKVWTCDLTKKYIEINADYRS' A
#
# COMPACT_ATOMS: atom_id res chain seq x y z
N MET A 1 2.01 20.28 4.15
CA MET A 1 1.73 19.07 3.33
C MET A 1 2.38 17.80 3.86
N ARG A 2 3.72 17.69 3.98
CA ARG A 2 4.42 16.47 4.47
C ARG A 2 3.91 15.90 5.80
N LYS A 3 3.64 16.75 6.79
CA LYS A 3 3.16 16.32 8.12
C LYS A 3 1.78 15.65 8.06
N LEU A 4 0.85 16.18 7.24
CA LEU A 4 -0.49 15.61 7.08
C LEU A 4 -0.45 14.22 6.44
N VAL A 5 0.37 14.06 5.39
CA VAL A 5 0.56 12.76 4.73
C VAL A 5 1.18 11.76 5.69
N SER A 6 2.21 12.16 6.44
CA SER A 6 2.84 11.26 7.42
C SER A 6 1.88 10.81 8.53
N GLU A 7 0.99 11.69 9.01
CA GLU A 7 -0.04 11.30 9.99
C GLU A 7 -1.12 10.41 9.36
N TYR A 8 -1.47 10.63 8.09
CA TYR A 8 -2.43 9.78 7.37
C TYR A 8 -1.89 8.36 7.17
N LEU A 9 -0.60 8.22 6.81
CA LEU A 9 0.05 6.93 6.57
C LEU A 9 0.27 6.09 7.84
N LYS A 10 0.08 6.67 9.04
CA LYS A 10 0.13 5.92 10.31
C LYS A 10 -1.16 5.16 10.63
N LYS A 11 -2.21 5.32 9.82
CA LYS A 11 -3.50 4.63 10.00
C LYS A 11 -3.41 3.18 9.54
N ASN A 12 -4.31 2.34 10.07
CA ASN A 12 -4.41 0.93 9.69
C ASN A 12 -4.91 0.71 8.25
N GLU A 13 -5.66 1.69 7.72
CA GLU A 13 -6.18 1.64 6.35
C GLU A 13 -5.83 2.93 5.61
N ILE A 14 -5.31 2.78 4.40
CA ILE A 14 -4.84 3.86 3.55
C ILE A 14 -5.56 3.74 2.20
N LYS A 15 -6.33 4.76 1.83
CA LYS A 15 -6.91 4.88 0.50
C LYS A 15 -5.93 5.65 -0.39
N ILE A 16 -5.54 5.06 -1.51
CA ILE A 16 -4.76 5.70 -2.55
C ILE A 16 -5.65 5.82 -3.79
N GLU A 17 -5.70 7.03 -4.35
CA GLU A 17 -6.47 7.34 -5.55
C GLU A 17 -5.50 7.80 -6.63
N VAL A 18 -5.60 7.19 -7.82
CA VAL A 18 -4.74 7.48 -8.96
C VAL A 18 -5.64 7.79 -10.14
N ASP A 19 -5.49 9.01 -10.66
CA ASP A 19 -6.13 9.45 -11.90
C ASP A 19 -5.06 9.52 -12.99
N LEU A 20 -5.29 8.79 -14.08
CA LEU A 20 -4.39 8.73 -15.24
C LEU A 20 -4.77 9.74 -16.33
N ASN A 21 -5.88 10.48 -16.17
CA ASN A 21 -6.47 11.35 -17.19
C ASN A 21 -6.64 10.64 -18.56
N CYS A 22 -7.00 9.35 -18.55
CA CYS A 22 -7.03 8.50 -19.73
C CYS A 22 -8.37 7.74 -19.86
N GLY A 23 -9.45 8.50 -20.08
CA GLY A 23 -10.79 7.95 -20.29
C GLY A 23 -11.58 7.74 -18.99
N THR A 24 -12.56 6.84 -19.03
CA THR A 24 -13.58 6.66 -17.97
C THR A 24 -13.52 5.32 -17.25
N PHE A 25 -12.55 4.48 -17.59
CA PHE A 25 -12.40 3.17 -16.96
C PHE A 25 -11.91 3.30 -15.50
N VAL A 26 -12.49 2.48 -14.62
CA VAL A 26 -12.17 2.47 -13.19
C VAL A 26 -11.99 1.04 -12.70
N SER A 27 -10.98 0.81 -11.87
CA SER A 27 -10.74 -0.46 -11.17
C SER A 27 -10.32 -0.21 -9.72
N LYS A 28 -10.58 -1.17 -8.83
CA LYS A 28 -10.18 -1.15 -7.43
C LYS A 28 -9.40 -2.41 -7.09
N VAL A 29 -8.28 -2.22 -6.40
CA VAL A 29 -7.43 -3.30 -5.87
C VAL A 29 -7.25 -3.13 -4.37
N TRP A 30 -7.04 -4.25 -3.68
CA TRP A 30 -6.71 -4.28 -2.26
C TRP A 30 -5.32 -4.87 -2.09
N THR A 31 -4.53 -4.29 -1.19
CA THR A 31 -3.19 -4.76 -0.86
C THR A 31 -2.87 -4.38 0.58
N CYS A 32 -1.77 -4.92 1.11
CA CYS A 32 -1.21 -4.57 2.42
C CYS A 32 0.20 -3.99 2.27
N ASP A 33 0.76 -3.53 3.39
CA ASP A 33 2.13 -3.07 3.53
C ASP A 33 3.13 -4.24 3.55
N LEU A 34 4.37 -3.94 3.17
CA LEU A 34 5.47 -4.89 3.26
C LEU A 34 6.22 -4.69 4.57
N THR A 35 6.21 -5.72 5.41
CA THR A 35 6.84 -5.68 6.75
C THR A 35 8.07 -6.58 6.83
N LYS A 36 8.96 -6.27 7.77
CA LYS A 36 10.09 -7.15 8.11
C LYS A 36 9.62 -8.55 8.52
N LYS A 37 8.51 -8.64 9.25
CA LYS A 37 7.90 -9.90 9.67
C LYS A 37 7.44 -10.76 8.49
N TYR A 38 6.90 -10.15 7.43
CA TYR A 38 6.56 -10.88 6.22
C TYR A 38 7.79 -11.55 5.61
N ILE A 39 8.93 -10.86 5.60
CA ILE A 39 10.22 -11.41 5.14
C ILE A 39 10.65 -12.55 6.07
N GLU A 40 10.70 -12.33 7.38
CA GLU A 40 11.15 -13.33 8.36
C GLU A 40 10.38 -14.65 8.27
N ILE A 41 9.06 -14.61 8.03
CA ILE A 41 8.24 -15.82 7.90
C ILE A 41 8.53 -16.59 6.60
N ASN A 42 8.89 -15.89 5.52
CA ASN A 42 8.96 -16.47 4.17
C ASN A 42 10.37 -16.57 3.59
N ALA A 43 11.38 -16.02 4.27
CA ALA A 43 12.76 -16.02 3.79
C ALA A 43 13.33 -17.44 3.65
N ASP A 44 12.88 -18.36 4.52
CA ASP A 44 13.42 -19.72 4.62
C ASP A 44 12.65 -20.73 3.77
N TYR A 45 11.63 -20.31 3.00
CA TYR A 45 10.81 -21.19 2.15
C TYR A 45 11.56 -21.86 0.99
N ARG A 46 12.84 -21.51 0.77
CA ARG A 46 13.68 -22.02 -0.32
C ARG A 46 14.95 -22.75 0.14
N SER A 47 15.03 -23.15 1.41
CA SER A 47 16.06 -24.10 1.89
C SER A 47 15.62 -25.54 1.71
#